data_AF-A0A554K801-F1
#
_entry.id   AF-A0A554K801-F1
#
_cell.length_a   1.000
_cell.length_b   1.000
_cell.length_c   1.000
_cell.angle_alpha   90.00
_cell.angle_beta   90.00
_cell.angle_gamma   90.00
#
_symmetry.space_group_name_H-M   'P 1'
#
loop_
_entity.id
_entity.type
_entity.pdbx_description
1 polymer ?
#
loop_
_entity_poly.entity_id
_entity_poly.type
_entity_poly.pdbx_seq_one_letter_code
_entity_poly.pdbx_strand_id
1 'polypeptide(L)'
;MAEPKAAEFTVGGLVFALIPFLKEGEIHIDYDELLKRAKKLRASGSKGCRFIRDHLEEIPAEFRWEFDLIFPSYRRPGFPSRLQAYFAEFFCGNSGTWVQAWRPLRSDYFDYGGHDRLVRRVRMKKGGNK
;
A
#
# COMPACT_ATOMS: atom_id res chain seq x y z
N MET A 1 -24.32 -3.53 4.49
CA MET A 1 -22.95 -4.06 4.73
C MET A 1 -22.00 -2.89 4.53
N ALA A 2 -21.35 -2.43 5.59
CA ALA A 2 -20.46 -1.27 5.51
C ALA A 2 -19.16 -1.68 4.82
N GLU A 3 -18.75 -0.96 3.76
CA GLU A 3 -17.40 -1.09 3.21
C GLU A 3 -16.39 -0.90 4.36
N PRO A 4 -15.30 -1.70 4.43
CA PRO A 4 -14.26 -1.46 5.42
C PRO A 4 -13.79 -0.01 5.24
N LYS A 5 -14.00 0.79 6.29
CA LYS A 5 -13.78 2.24 6.26
C LYS A 5 -12.31 2.46 5.88
N ALA A 6 -12.08 2.92 4.64
CA ALA A 6 -10.74 3.21 4.17
C ALA A 6 -10.12 4.23 5.12
N ALA A 7 -8.97 3.89 5.71
CA ALA A 7 -8.18 4.84 6.48
C ALA A 7 -7.57 5.84 5.50
N GLU A 8 -7.66 7.13 5.78
CA GLU A 8 -7.12 8.18 4.92
C GLU A 8 -6.07 9.00 5.67
N PHE A 9 -5.02 9.40 4.96
CA PHE A 9 -3.95 10.23 5.50
C PHE A 9 -3.49 11.25 4.44
N THR A 10 -2.90 12.35 4.90
CA THR A 10 -2.39 13.41 4.02
C THR A 10 -0.87 13.46 4.11
N VAL A 11 -0.20 13.45 2.96
CA VAL A 11 1.26 13.66 2.85
C VAL A 11 1.56 14.55 1.65
N GLY A 12 2.46 15.50 1.78
CA GLY A 12 2.84 16.47 0.75
C GLY A 12 1.64 17.24 0.18
N GLY A 13 0.63 17.52 1.02
CA GLY A 13 -0.63 18.16 0.61
C GLY A 13 -1.56 17.28 -0.24
N LEU A 14 -1.27 15.99 -0.39
CA LEU A 14 -2.09 15.03 -1.12
C LEU A 14 -2.74 14.02 -0.16
N VAL A 15 -4.01 13.72 -0.40
CA VAL A 15 -4.75 12.71 0.38
C VAL A 15 -4.58 11.34 -0.26
N PHE A 16 -4.26 10.36 0.58
CA PHE A 16 -4.15 8.95 0.24
C PHE A 16 -5.07 8.12 1.12
N ALA A 17 -5.61 7.06 0.55
CA ALA A 17 -6.41 6.05 1.22
C ALA A 17 -5.63 4.74 1.31
N LEU A 18 -5.77 4.08 2.45
CA LEU A 18 -5.32 2.73 2.75
C LEU A 18 -6.48 1.78 2.55
N ILE A 19 -6.32 0.84 1.62
CA ILE A 19 -7.39 -0.03 1.17
C ILE A 19 -7.00 -1.48 1.46
N PRO A 20 -7.83 -2.24 2.19
CA PRO A 20 -7.63 -3.67 2.31
C PRO A 20 -7.81 -4.32 0.92
N PHE A 21 -6.93 -5.25 0.57
CA PHE A 21 -7.02 -5.98 -0.69
C PHE A 21 -7.44 -7.43 -0.51
N LEU A 22 -7.36 -7.96 0.71
CA LEU A 22 -7.93 -9.25 1.10
C LEU A 22 -9.44 -9.08 1.32
N LYS A 23 -10.21 -10.08 0.90
CA LYS A 23 -11.63 -10.20 1.23
C LYS A 23 -11.79 -10.87 2.58
N GLU A 24 -13.00 -10.79 3.13
CA GLU A 24 -13.36 -11.54 4.33
C GLU A 24 -13.08 -13.03 4.15
N GLY A 25 -12.35 -13.61 5.11
CA GLY A 25 -11.92 -15.02 5.07
C GLY A 25 -10.69 -15.32 4.22
N GLU A 26 -10.14 -14.35 3.47
CA GLU A 26 -8.87 -14.52 2.77
C GLU A 26 -7.69 -14.18 3.69
N ILE A 27 -6.77 -15.13 3.84
CA ILE A 27 -5.48 -14.95 4.53
C ILE A 27 -4.32 -14.80 3.55
N HIS A 28 -4.51 -15.18 2.28
CA HIS A 28 -3.52 -15.08 1.22
C HIS A 28 -4.21 -14.78 -0.12
N ILE A 29 -3.49 -14.10 -1.02
CA ILE A 29 -3.85 -13.99 -2.44
C ILE A 29 -2.62 -14.11 -3.32
N ASP A 30 -2.80 -14.61 -4.54
CA ASP A 30 -1.74 -14.62 -5.53
C ASP A 30 -1.45 -13.21 -6.08
N TYR A 31 -0.26 -13.03 -6.67
CA TYR A 31 0.15 -11.72 -7.18
C TYR A 31 -0.68 -11.24 -8.37
N ASP A 32 -1.09 -12.13 -9.26
CA ASP A 32 -1.84 -11.72 -10.45
C ASP A 32 -3.23 -11.21 -10.03
N GLU A 33 -3.82 -11.81 -9.01
CA GLU A 33 -5.03 -11.39 -8.34
C GLU A 33 -4.81 -10.10 -7.53
N LEU A 34 -3.70 -9.97 -6.80
CA LEU A 34 -3.31 -8.71 -6.15
C LEU A 34 -3.21 -7.57 -7.16
N LEU A 35 -2.56 -7.80 -8.32
CA LEU A 35 -2.46 -6.82 -9.39
C LEU A 35 -3.82 -6.49 -10.01
N LYS A 36 -4.67 -7.49 -10.25
CA LYS A 36 -6.04 -7.28 -10.75
C LYS A 36 -6.84 -6.41 -9.77
N ARG A 37 -6.78 -6.71 -8.48
CA ARG A 37 -7.45 -5.95 -7.42
C ARG A 37 -6.88 -4.55 -7.28
N ALA A 38 -5.55 -4.42 -7.27
CA ALA A 38 -4.87 -3.13 -7.23
C ALA A 38 -5.27 -2.24 -8.41
N LYS A 39 -5.34 -2.81 -9.62
CA LYS A 39 -5.83 -2.11 -10.81
C LYS A 39 -7.30 -1.71 -10.65
N LYS A 40 -8.16 -2.61 -10.19
CA LYS A 40 -9.60 -2.35 -9.94
C LYS A 40 -9.79 -1.23 -8.91
N LEU A 41 -8.99 -1.24 -7.85
CA LEU A 41 -9.00 -0.27 -6.75
C LEU A 41 -8.23 1.02 -7.08
N ARG A 42 -7.60 1.11 -8.25
CA ARG A 42 -6.78 2.24 -8.70
C ARG A 42 -5.64 2.56 -7.73
N ALA A 43 -5.03 1.53 -7.15
CA ALA A 43 -3.90 1.68 -6.25
C ALA A 43 -2.72 2.39 -6.95
N SER A 44 -1.99 3.15 -6.17
CA SER A 44 -0.78 3.86 -6.57
C SER A 44 0.29 2.87 -7.01
N GLY A 45 0.86 3.11 -8.20
CA GLY A 45 2.07 2.43 -8.65
C GLY A 45 3.34 3.21 -8.27
N SER A 46 4.40 3.05 -9.05
CA SER A 46 5.74 3.60 -8.77
C SER A 46 5.77 5.11 -8.52
N LYS A 47 4.96 5.91 -9.22
CA LYS A 47 4.91 7.37 -9.00
C LYS A 47 4.37 7.74 -7.62
N GLY A 48 3.30 7.07 -7.18
CA GLY A 48 2.71 7.32 -5.87
C GLY A 48 3.60 6.81 -4.74
N CYS A 49 4.24 5.66 -4.95
CA CYS A 49 5.26 5.14 -4.04
C CYS A 49 6.40 6.13 -3.82
N ARG A 50 7.02 6.61 -4.91
CA ARG A 50 8.13 7.58 -4.80
C ARG A 50 7.69 8.87 -4.07
N PHE A 51 6.51 9.38 -4.41
CA PHE A 51 5.99 10.56 -3.74
C PHE A 51 5.83 10.34 -2.23
N ILE A 52 5.18 9.26 -1.81
CA ILE A 52 5.00 8.97 -0.38
C ILE A 52 6.34 8.80 0.32
N ARG A 53 7.29 8.16 -0.35
CA ARG A 53 8.64 7.98 0.18
C ARG A 53 9.33 9.30 0.51
N ASP A 54 9.18 10.29 -0.35
CA ASP A 54 9.76 11.62 -0.15
C ASP A 54 9.07 12.39 0.99
N HIS A 55 7.93 11.89 1.50
CA HIS A 55 7.10 12.48 2.56
C HIS A 55 6.80 11.50 3.72
N LEU A 56 7.62 10.47 3.95
CA LEU A 56 7.35 9.43 4.97
C LEU A 56 7.19 9.99 6.38
N GLU A 57 7.95 11.03 6.71
CA GLU A 57 7.89 11.70 8.02
C GLU A 57 6.60 12.50 8.24
N GLU A 58 5.82 12.72 7.18
CA GLU A 58 4.52 13.38 7.27
C GLU A 58 3.38 12.38 7.51
N ILE A 59 3.62 11.07 7.35
CA ILE A 59 2.61 10.04 7.62
C ILE A 59 2.22 10.14 9.10
N PRO A 60 0.93 10.26 9.45
CA PRO A 60 0.51 10.32 10.85
C PRO A 60 0.94 9.08 11.64
N ALA A 61 1.31 9.28 12.90
CA ALA A 61 1.91 8.23 13.75
C ALA A 61 1.02 6.98 13.81
N GLU A 62 -0.29 7.15 13.93
CA GLU A 62 -1.27 6.06 13.97
C GLU A 62 -1.17 5.11 12.78
N PHE A 63 -0.84 5.61 11.59
CA PHE A 63 -0.71 4.78 10.39
C PHE A 63 0.65 4.11 10.26
N ARG A 64 1.70 4.67 10.89
CA ARG A 64 3.06 4.12 10.83
C ARG A 64 3.12 2.73 11.46
N TRP A 65 2.42 2.56 12.58
CA TRP A 65 2.47 1.36 13.40
C TRP A 65 1.43 0.31 13.01
N GLU A 66 0.36 0.74 12.34
CA GLU A 66 -0.80 -0.12 12.09
C GLU A 66 -0.78 -0.75 10.70
N PHE A 67 -0.09 -0.16 9.71
CA PHE A 67 -0.21 -0.60 8.32
C PHE A 67 1.11 -0.67 7.55
N ASP A 68 1.22 -1.73 6.75
CA ASP A 68 2.25 -1.88 5.74
C ASP A 68 1.73 -1.29 4.41
N LEU A 69 2.50 -0.38 3.80
CA LEU A 69 2.12 0.32 2.59
C LEU A 69 2.52 -0.47 1.34
N ILE A 70 1.54 -0.97 0.60
CA ILE A 70 1.73 -1.91 -0.50
C ILE A 70 1.61 -1.22 -1.86
N PHE A 71 2.66 -1.35 -2.68
CA PHE A 71 2.72 -0.80 -4.04
C PHE A 71 3.00 -1.93 -5.06
N PRO A 72 1.98 -2.72 -5.45
CA PRO A 72 2.17 -3.95 -6.20
C PRO A 72 2.59 -3.72 -7.66
N SER A 73 2.36 -2.52 -8.20
CA SER A 73 2.85 -2.14 -9.53
C SER A 73 4.26 -1.54 -9.52
N TYR A 74 4.87 -1.34 -8.35
CA TYR A 74 6.25 -0.91 -8.26
C TYR A 74 7.14 -2.15 -8.29
N ARG A 75 8.06 -2.23 -9.25
CA ARG A 75 8.95 -3.38 -9.45
C ARG A 75 10.35 -3.10 -8.93
N ARG A 76 11.00 -4.14 -8.41
CA ARG A 76 12.37 -4.07 -7.93
C ARG A 76 13.31 -3.73 -9.07
N PRO A 77 14.04 -2.61 -9.02
CA PRO A 77 15.08 -2.32 -10.00
C PRO A 77 16.09 -3.47 -10.07
N GLY A 78 16.45 -3.87 -11.30
CA GLY A 78 17.45 -4.92 -11.53
C GLY A 78 16.98 -6.37 -11.31
N PHE A 79 15.70 -6.62 -11.02
CA PHE A 79 15.17 -7.98 -10.89
C PHE A 79 14.37 -8.42 -12.12
N PRO A 80 14.52 -9.68 -12.58
CA PRO A 80 13.74 -10.21 -13.68
C PRO A 80 12.25 -10.20 -13.33
N SER A 81 11.41 -9.81 -14.29
CA SER A 81 9.95 -9.69 -14.15
C SER A 81 9.22 -10.97 -13.70
N ARG A 82 9.89 -12.13 -13.77
CA ARG A 82 9.35 -13.44 -13.39
C ARG A 82 9.37 -13.71 -11.88
N LEU A 83 10.18 -12.98 -11.12
CA LEU A 83 10.09 -12.99 -9.65
C LEU A 83 9.06 -11.95 -9.24
N GLN A 84 7.83 -12.42 -9.04
CA GLN A 84 6.69 -11.60 -8.60
C GLN A 84 6.97 -11.11 -7.17
N ALA A 85 7.53 -9.90 -7.06
CA ALA A 85 7.76 -9.19 -5.83
C ALA A 85 7.04 -7.84 -5.87
N TYR A 86 6.51 -7.42 -4.73
CA TYR A 86 5.95 -6.08 -4.55
C TYR A 86 6.82 -5.28 -3.59
N PHE A 87 6.63 -3.96 -3.63
CA PHE A 87 7.28 -3.04 -2.71
C PHE A 87 6.39 -2.78 -1.50
N ALA A 88 6.95 -2.95 -0.30
CA ALA A 88 6.35 -2.61 0.98
C ALA A 88 7.20 -1.56 1.70
N GLU A 89 6.54 -0.56 2.26
CA GLU A 89 7.13 0.35 3.26
C GLU A 89 6.42 0.10 4.59
N PHE A 90 7.17 -0.15 5.66
CA PHE A 90 6.64 -0.34 7.00
C PHE A 90 7.54 0.34 8.03
N PHE A 91 6.97 0.77 9.15
CA PHE A 91 7.73 1.40 10.21
C PHE A 91 8.27 0.35 11.19
N CYS A 92 9.58 0.27 11.34
CA CYS A 92 10.19 -0.67 12.28
C CYS A 92 10.22 -0.05 13.67
N GLY A 93 9.45 -0.64 14.59
CA GLY A 93 9.28 -0.10 15.93
C GLY A 93 10.52 -0.07 16.80
N ASN A 94 11.42 -1.02 16.61
CA ASN A 94 12.64 -1.11 17.39
C ASN A 94 13.69 -0.07 16.98
N SER A 95 13.64 0.40 15.73
CA SER A 95 14.56 1.42 15.22
C SER A 95 13.92 2.80 15.09
N GLY A 96 12.59 2.91 15.11
CA GLY A 96 11.88 4.16 14.86
C GLY A 96 12.07 4.66 13.43
N THR A 97 12.32 3.76 12.48
CA THR A 97 12.62 4.13 11.09
C THR A 97 11.73 3.39 10.10
N TRP A 98 11.43 4.05 8.98
CA TRP A 98 10.85 3.40 7.81
C TRP A 98 11.82 2.41 7.18
N VAL A 99 11.32 1.23 6.87
CA VAL A 99 12.07 0.15 6.23
C VAL A 99 11.42 -0.21 4.90
N GLN A 100 12.26 -0.36 3.90
CA GLN A 100 11.86 -0.79 2.56
C GLN A 100 12.11 -2.28 2.40
N ALA A 101 11.09 -2.99 1.95
CA ALA A 101 11.21 -4.40 1.63
C ALA A 101 10.62 -4.71 0.25
N TRP A 102 11.33 -5.60 -0.45
CA TRP A 102 10.82 -6.29 -1.62
C TRP A 102 10.37 -7.66 -1.19
N ARG A 103 9.05 -7.87 -1.06
CA ARG A 103 8.52 -9.14 -0.55
C ARG A 103 8.13 -10.06 -1.72
N PRO A 104 8.57 -11.33 -1.72
CA PRO A 104 8.16 -12.30 -2.71
C PRO A 104 6.72 -12.73 -2.47
N LEU A 105 5.91 -12.78 -3.54
CA LEU A 105 4.49 -13.16 -3.44
C LEU A 105 4.22 -14.65 -3.41
N ARG A 106 5.26 -15.46 -3.63
CA ARG A 106 5.16 -16.91 -3.73
C ARG A 106 5.34 -17.64 -2.40
N SER A 107 5.64 -16.91 -1.34
CA SER A 107 6.02 -17.52 -0.08
C SER A 107 4.78 -17.69 0.80
N ASP A 108 4.38 -18.94 0.94
CA ASP A 108 3.67 -19.54 2.07
C ASP A 108 4.18 -19.13 3.47
N TYR A 109 5.29 -18.40 3.56
CA TYR A 109 5.87 -17.91 4.81
C TYR A 109 5.40 -16.54 5.25
N PHE A 110 4.74 -15.76 4.39
CA PHE A 110 4.24 -14.45 4.76
C PHE A 110 2.71 -14.47 4.74
N ASP A 111 2.12 -14.64 5.93
CA ASP A 111 0.76 -14.21 6.16
C ASP A 111 0.71 -12.72 5.81
N TYR A 112 -0.02 -12.41 4.74
CA TYR A 112 -0.44 -11.05 4.43
C TYR A 112 -1.43 -10.69 5.53
N GLY A 113 -0.92 -10.26 6.67
CA GLY A 113 -1.71 -10.02 7.85
C GLY A 113 -2.76 -8.94 7.57
N GLY A 114 -3.69 -8.79 8.51
CA GLY A 114 -4.73 -7.75 8.46
C GLY A 114 -4.21 -6.31 8.40
N HIS A 115 -2.90 -6.07 8.30
CA HIS A 115 -2.21 -4.77 8.30
C HIS A 115 -1.72 -4.32 6.92
N ASP A 116 -1.62 -5.22 5.93
CA ASP A 116 -1.19 -4.82 4.59
C ASP A 116 -2.28 -3.99 3.89
N ARG A 117 -1.91 -2.81 3.36
CA ARG A 117 -2.84 -1.89 2.71
C ARG A 117 -2.32 -1.40 1.37
N LEU A 118 -3.17 -1.55 0.35
CA LEU A 118 -2.93 -0.85 -0.92
C LEU A 118 -3.07 0.64 -0.70
N VAL A 119 -2.11 1.41 -1.19
CA VAL A 119 -2.20 2.87 -1.13
C VAL A 119 -2.86 3.39 -2.39
N ARG A 120 -3.85 4.28 -2.26
CA ARG A 120 -4.54 4.92 -3.38
C ARG A 120 -4.57 6.43 -3.17
N ARG A 121 -4.17 7.21 -4.16
CA ARG A 121 -4.40 8.67 -4.12
C ARG A 121 -5.90 8.98 -4.24
N VAL A 122 -6.42 9.74 -3.28
CA VAL A 122 -7.78 10.28 -3.33
C VAL A 122 -7.74 11.58 -4.15
N ARG A 123 -8.54 11.66 -5.21
CA ARG A 123 -8.76 12.94 -5.88
C ARG A 123 -9.72 13.73 -5.01
N MET A 124 -9.29 14.88 -4.50
CA MET A 124 -10.23 15.85 -3.95
C MET A 124 -11.28 16.15 -5.03
N LYS A 125 -12.57 16.02 -4.70
CA LYS A 125 -13.62 16.58 -5.55
C LYS A 125 -13.34 18.07 -5.62
N LYS A 126 -13.06 18.60 -6.81
CA LYS A 126 -13.14 20.04 -7.03
C LYS A 126 -14.52 20.45 -6.53
N GLY A 127 -14.57 21.34 -5.53
CA GLY A 127 -15.81 21.90 -5.03
C GLY A 127 -16.64 22.34 -6.22
N GLY A 128 -17.81 21.71 -6.39
CA GLY A 128 -18.81 22.20 -7.29
C GLY A 128 -19.27 23.53 -6.72
N ASN A 129 -18.74 24.61 -7.28
CA ASN A 129 -19.27 25.94 -7.07
C ASN A 129 -20.71 25.91 -7.60
N LYS A 130 -21.68 26.08 -6.71
CA LYS A 130 -23.07 26.37 -7.07
C LYS A 130 -23.45 27.66 -6.37
#